data_AF-A0A7L0PI41-F1
#
_entry.id   AF-A0A7L0PI41-F1
#
_cell.length_a   1.000
_cell.length_b   1.000
_cell.length_c   1.000
_cell.angle_alpha   90.00
_cell.angle_beta   90.00
_cell.angle_gamma   90.00
#
_symmetry.space_group_name_H-M   'P 1'
#
loop_
_entity.id
_entity.type
_entity.pdbx_description
1 polymer ?
#
loop_
_entity_poly.entity_id
_entity_poly.type
_entity_poly.pdbx_seq_one_letter_code
_entity_poly.pdbx_strand_id
1 'polypeptide(L)'
;TESKHRRRGGDLKTRSTELGSAATGSPLTAVLPASTTVKKSIVLSSETRKELAKQAKVTKEERRAQIDERQKYLISRLADGIGLSEQQVEEAIISDDKFQLIEHFFAPSGLKKLLFFYQDILQQKSNASLRSDGSTNSLLQKKLFITMGSTENFTGTCAFFLRTSDKVITASNVSQEVNFGIFDCTNGNILQGLEFFLSQIMIPALKAQQNWGAVKEGLKNSQIQDFLYSVDKFVGTLSSSRQNIEDKIQLTKVDIDIYVNNLQNPSDYITAG
;
A
#
# COMPACT_ATOMS: atom_id res chain seq x y z
N THR A 1 -20.19 66.17 5.07
CA THR A 1 -20.46 65.28 3.92
C THR A 1 -19.42 65.58 2.85
N GLU A 2 -18.35 64.81 2.87
CA GLU A 2 -17.16 64.80 1.99
C GLU A 2 -16.80 63.30 1.84
N SER A 3 -16.13 62.74 0.83
CA SER A 3 -15.64 63.10 -0.49
C SER A 3 -15.07 61.80 -1.11
N LYS A 4 -15.04 61.70 -2.45
CA LYS A 4 -14.27 60.78 -3.31
C LYS A 4 -14.54 59.26 -3.27
N HIS A 5 -15.08 58.75 -4.39
CA HIS A 5 -14.96 57.35 -4.81
C HIS A 5 -14.40 57.24 -6.22
N ARG A 6 -13.36 56.41 -6.36
CA ARG A 6 -12.64 56.08 -7.60
C ARG A 6 -13.01 54.63 -7.95
N ARG A 7 -13.62 54.38 -9.12
CA ARG A 7 -13.80 53.03 -9.71
C ARG A 7 -13.42 53.09 -11.20
N ARG A 8 -12.60 52.15 -11.66
CA ARG A 8 -12.21 51.85 -13.06
C ARG A 8 -12.20 50.30 -13.11
N GLY A 9 -13.06 49.60 -13.84
CA GLY A 9 -13.04 49.38 -15.30
C GLY A 9 -11.73 48.67 -15.68
N GLY A 10 -11.62 47.37 -16.04
CA GLY A 10 -12.53 46.44 -16.71
C GLY A 10 -11.97 46.19 -18.12
N ASP A 11 -11.36 45.02 -18.39
CA ASP A 11 -11.39 44.36 -19.71
C ASP A 11 -10.77 42.94 -19.73
N LEU A 12 -11.44 42.04 -20.45
CA LEU A 12 -11.10 40.63 -20.72
C LEU A 12 -10.22 40.51 -21.98
N LYS A 13 -9.39 39.45 -22.08
CA LYS A 13 -9.04 38.87 -23.39
C LYS A 13 -8.63 37.40 -23.34
N THR A 14 -9.51 36.55 -23.88
CA THR A 14 -9.28 35.18 -24.40
C THR A 14 -8.55 35.22 -25.75
N ARG A 15 -7.77 34.18 -26.10
CA ARG A 15 -7.65 33.68 -27.48
C ARG A 15 -6.98 32.30 -27.57
N SER A 16 -7.72 31.33 -28.11
CA SER A 16 -7.27 30.05 -28.69
C SER A 16 -6.85 30.25 -30.15
N THR A 17 -5.96 29.41 -30.70
CA THR A 17 -5.98 29.01 -32.13
C THR A 17 -5.30 27.65 -32.35
N GLU A 18 -5.94 26.80 -33.17
CA GLU A 18 -5.53 25.47 -33.67
C GLU A 18 -4.61 25.53 -34.92
N LEU A 19 -4.29 24.32 -35.45
CA LEU A 19 -3.68 23.89 -36.75
C LEU A 19 -2.23 23.37 -36.57
N GLY A 20 -1.77 22.24 -37.10
CA GLY A 20 -2.29 21.25 -38.05
C GLY A 20 -1.10 20.55 -38.75
N SER A 21 -1.15 19.22 -38.85
CA SER A 21 -0.54 18.29 -39.84
C SER A 21 0.96 18.27 -40.24
N ALA A 22 1.51 17.05 -40.16
CA ALA A 22 2.28 16.27 -41.17
C ALA A 22 3.75 16.61 -41.56
N ALA A 23 4.60 15.61 -41.24
CA ALA A 23 5.59 14.89 -42.07
C ALA A 23 6.76 15.62 -42.78
N THR A 24 7.98 15.19 -42.44
CA THR A 24 9.02 14.53 -43.29
C THR A 24 10.46 14.94 -42.92
N GLY A 25 11.38 13.96 -42.92
CA GLY A 25 12.83 14.20 -43.04
C GLY A 25 13.74 13.64 -41.94
N SER A 26 14.04 12.33 -41.99
CA SER A 26 15.28 11.74 -41.46
C SER A 26 16.48 12.06 -42.39
N PRO A 27 17.73 11.60 -42.13
CA PRO A 27 18.38 11.11 -40.90
C PRO A 27 19.73 11.83 -40.63
N LEU A 28 20.39 11.59 -39.49
CA LEU A 28 21.84 11.36 -39.50
C LEU A 28 22.28 10.52 -38.29
N THR A 29 23.03 9.49 -38.65
CA THR A 29 23.58 8.38 -37.89
C THR A 29 24.69 8.85 -36.94
N ALA A 30 24.64 8.43 -35.67
CA ALA A 30 25.83 8.32 -34.84
C ALA A 30 25.71 7.07 -33.94
N VAL A 31 26.45 6.05 -34.33
CA VAL A 31 26.64 4.78 -33.64
C VAL A 31 27.44 5.03 -32.36
N LEU A 32 26.94 4.58 -31.21
CA LEU A 32 27.72 4.35 -30.00
C LEU A 32 27.43 2.93 -29.48
N PRO A 33 28.45 2.19 -29.02
CA PRO A 33 28.36 0.75 -28.81
C PRO A 33 27.57 0.40 -27.55
N ALA A 34 26.73 -0.65 -27.67
CA ALA A 34 26.00 -1.24 -26.57
C ALA A 34 26.98 -1.86 -25.54
N SER A 35 27.07 -1.26 -24.36
CA SER A 35 27.66 -1.93 -23.20
C SER A 35 26.64 -2.95 -22.68
N THR A 36 26.90 -4.23 -22.94
CA THR A 36 26.22 -5.33 -22.26
C THR A 36 26.58 -5.29 -20.78
N THR A 37 25.72 -4.67 -19.97
CA THR A 37 25.78 -4.80 -18.51
C THR A 37 25.34 -6.21 -18.13
N VAL A 38 26.30 -7.13 -18.21
CA VAL A 38 26.24 -8.42 -17.53
C VAL A 38 25.97 -8.12 -16.05
N LYS A 39 24.78 -8.47 -15.56
CA LYS A 39 24.47 -8.51 -14.13
C LYS A 39 25.43 -9.50 -13.48
N LYS A 40 26.57 -9.01 -12.98
CA LYS A 40 27.49 -9.80 -12.15
C LYS A 40 26.76 -10.12 -10.85
N SER A 41 26.32 -11.36 -10.72
CA SER A 41 25.93 -11.96 -9.45
C SER A 41 27.11 -11.81 -8.50
N ILE A 42 26.98 -10.94 -7.49
CA ILE A 42 27.95 -10.83 -6.41
C ILE A 42 27.76 -12.07 -5.55
N VAL A 43 28.54 -13.11 -5.82
CA VAL A 43 28.64 -14.28 -4.94
C VAL A 43 29.39 -13.84 -3.69
N LEU A 44 28.65 -13.52 -2.63
CA LEU A 44 29.22 -13.21 -1.32
C LEU A 44 30.09 -14.39 -0.83
N SER A 45 31.29 -14.09 -0.33
CA SER A 45 32.19 -15.11 0.21
C SER A 45 31.52 -15.87 1.36
N SER A 46 31.94 -17.11 1.59
CA SER A 46 31.43 -17.93 2.70
C SER A 46 31.65 -17.26 4.07
N GLU A 47 32.72 -16.49 4.22
CA GLU A 47 33.03 -15.71 5.41
C GLU A 47 32.09 -14.53 5.58
N THR A 48 31.83 -13.75 4.53
CA THR A 48 30.89 -12.61 4.58
C THR A 48 29.47 -13.08 4.90
N ARG A 49 29.05 -14.24 4.38
CA ARG A 49 27.73 -14.82 4.71
C ARG A 49 27.63 -15.28 6.17
N LYS A 50 28.69 -15.89 6.71
CA LYS A 50 28.74 -16.28 8.13
C LYS A 50 28.70 -15.06 9.04
N GLU A 51 29.43 -14.01 8.69
CA GLU A 51 29.46 -12.77 9.48
C GLU A 51 28.11 -12.06 9.45
N LEU A 52 27.46 -11.94 8.28
CA LEU A 52 26.11 -11.39 8.16
C LEU A 52 25.08 -12.18 8.96
N ALA A 53 25.15 -13.51 8.93
CA ALA A 53 24.27 -14.36 9.73
C ALA A 53 24.48 -14.18 11.24
N LYS A 54 25.74 -14.01 11.67
CA LYS A 54 26.10 -13.73 13.06
C LYS A 54 25.56 -12.36 13.49
N GLN A 55 25.74 -11.32 12.68
CA GLN A 55 25.21 -9.98 12.96
C GLN A 55 23.69 -9.99 13.03
N ALA A 56 23.01 -10.65 12.10
CA ALA A 56 21.55 -10.78 12.13
C ALA A 56 21.06 -11.46 13.41
N LYS A 57 21.78 -12.47 13.91
CA LYS A 57 21.46 -13.13 15.17
C LYS A 57 21.65 -12.19 16.37
N VAL A 58 22.76 -11.47 16.44
CA VAL A 58 23.03 -10.50 17.53
C VAL A 58 21.97 -9.41 17.56
N THR A 59 21.65 -8.81 16.40
CA THR A 59 20.60 -7.78 16.29
C THR A 59 19.24 -8.29 16.78
N LYS A 60 18.89 -9.54 16.48
CA LYS A 60 17.64 -10.16 16.97
C LYS A 60 17.65 -10.32 18.49
N GLU A 61 18.74 -10.76 19.07
CA GLU A 61 18.87 -10.93 20.53
C GLU A 61 18.80 -9.57 21.25
N GLU A 62 19.45 -8.53 20.71
CA GLU A 62 19.36 -7.16 21.23
C GLU A 62 17.93 -6.61 21.17
N ARG A 63 17.24 -6.80 20.04
CA ARG A 63 15.83 -6.36 19.89
C ARG A 63 14.89 -7.14 20.80
N ARG A 64 15.14 -8.43 21.01
CA ARG A 64 14.38 -9.26 21.95
C ARG A 64 14.54 -8.76 23.39
N ALA A 65 15.73 -8.27 23.76
CA ALA A 65 15.97 -7.64 25.05
C ALA A 65 15.29 -6.26 25.21
N GLN A 66 14.93 -5.59 24.11
CA GLN A 66 14.21 -4.31 24.11
C GLN A 66 12.69 -4.46 24.22
N ILE A 67 12.16 -5.68 24.17
CA ILE A 67 10.72 -5.93 24.30
C ILE A 67 10.28 -5.60 25.73
N ASP A 68 9.59 -4.47 25.87
CA ASP A 68 8.92 -4.05 27.08
C ASP A 68 7.41 -4.28 27.00
N GLU A 69 6.68 -3.89 28.04
CA GLU A 69 5.22 -4.09 28.13
C GLU A 69 4.43 -3.42 26.99
N ARG A 70 4.96 -2.36 26.38
CA ARG A 70 4.33 -1.67 25.24
C ARG A 70 4.38 -2.54 23.99
N GLN A 71 5.53 -3.14 23.67
CA GLN A 71 5.67 -4.04 22.52
C GLN A 71 4.91 -5.34 22.78
N LYS A 72 4.91 -5.88 24.02
CA LYS A 72 4.06 -7.02 24.38
C LYS A 72 2.59 -6.74 24.14
N TYR A 73 2.09 -5.55 24.47
CA TYR A 73 0.73 -5.16 24.14
C TYR A 73 0.46 -5.20 22.62
N LEU A 74 1.36 -4.65 21.80
CA LEU A 74 1.22 -4.72 20.34
C LEU A 74 1.24 -6.17 19.82
N ILE A 75 2.18 -6.99 20.33
CA ILE A 75 2.33 -8.40 19.96
C ILE A 75 1.06 -9.18 20.28
N SER A 76 0.50 -9.01 21.47
CA SER A 76 -0.72 -9.69 21.92
C SER A 76 -1.91 -9.31 21.03
N ARG A 77 -2.11 -8.01 20.75
CA ARG A 77 -3.18 -7.55 19.84
C ARG A 77 -3.01 -8.06 18.41
N LEU A 78 -1.78 -8.10 17.90
CA LEU A 78 -1.49 -8.66 16.58
C LEU A 78 -1.75 -10.17 16.52
N ALA A 79 -1.34 -10.91 17.55
CA ALA A 79 -1.55 -12.34 17.67
C ALA A 79 -3.05 -12.68 17.64
N ASP A 80 -3.84 -12.02 18.50
CA ASP A 80 -5.29 -12.16 18.54
C ASP A 80 -5.95 -11.80 17.21
N GLY A 81 -5.50 -10.69 16.62
CA GLY A 81 -6.11 -10.14 15.41
C GLY A 81 -5.84 -10.96 14.15
N ILE A 82 -4.61 -11.43 14.00
CA ILE A 82 -4.16 -12.13 12.78
C ILE A 82 -4.36 -13.65 12.92
N GLY A 83 -4.49 -14.16 14.15
CA GLY A 83 -4.60 -15.60 14.42
C GLY A 83 -3.25 -16.31 14.41
N LEU A 84 -2.19 -15.64 14.90
CA LEU A 84 -0.85 -16.20 15.07
C LEU A 84 -0.53 -16.34 16.56
N SER A 85 0.46 -17.16 16.92
CA SER A 85 0.94 -17.15 18.30
C SER A 85 1.77 -15.90 18.59
N GLU A 86 1.75 -15.43 19.84
CA GLU A 86 2.59 -14.29 20.27
C GLU A 86 4.07 -14.52 19.93
N GLN A 87 4.55 -15.76 20.05
CA GLN A 87 5.93 -16.12 19.67
C GLN A 87 6.21 -15.94 18.16
N GLN A 88 5.25 -16.28 17.29
CA GLN A 88 5.39 -16.08 15.85
C GLN A 88 5.40 -14.60 15.50
N VAL A 89 4.53 -13.82 16.14
CA VAL A 89 4.46 -12.36 15.95
C VAL A 89 5.73 -11.68 16.46
N GLU A 90 6.21 -12.04 17.65
CA GLU A 90 7.47 -11.54 18.20
C GLU A 90 8.63 -11.80 17.24
N GLU A 91 8.81 -13.05 16.78
CA GLU A 91 9.90 -13.41 15.88
C GLU A 91 9.81 -12.63 14.55
N ALA A 92 8.61 -12.43 14.02
CA ALA A 92 8.40 -11.65 12.81
C ALA A 92 8.80 -10.17 13.01
N ILE A 93 8.41 -9.58 14.14
CA ILE A 93 8.67 -8.17 14.47
C ILE A 93 10.17 -7.92 14.71
N ILE A 94 10.83 -8.72 15.55
CA ILE A 94 12.27 -8.53 15.85
C ILE A 94 13.14 -8.74 14.62
N SER A 95 12.69 -9.58 13.68
CA SER A 95 13.34 -9.85 12.41
C SER A 95 13.10 -8.77 11.35
N ASP A 96 12.19 -7.83 11.58
CA ASP A 96 11.81 -6.83 10.58
C ASP A 96 12.83 -5.69 10.51
N ASP A 97 13.21 -5.29 9.29
CA ASP A 97 14.18 -4.21 9.09
C ASP A 97 13.65 -2.85 9.58
N LYS A 98 12.33 -2.67 9.64
CA LYS A 98 11.65 -1.45 10.07
C LYS A 98 11.22 -1.49 11.55
N PHE A 99 11.82 -2.38 12.36
CA PHE A 99 11.57 -2.50 13.81
C PHE A 99 11.58 -1.15 14.55
N GLN A 100 12.48 -0.25 14.16
CA GLN A 100 12.62 1.08 14.78
C GLN A 100 11.34 1.95 14.70
N LEU A 101 10.44 1.68 13.74
CA LEU A 101 9.16 2.40 13.63
C LEU A 101 8.27 2.22 14.87
N ILE A 102 8.45 1.14 15.63
CA ILE A 102 7.72 0.89 16.88
C ILE A 102 8.08 1.95 17.93
N GLU A 103 9.36 2.24 18.13
CA GLU A 103 9.76 3.30 19.07
C GLU A 103 9.33 4.69 18.59
N HIS A 104 9.40 4.94 17.28
CA HIS A 104 8.88 6.20 16.71
C HIS A 104 7.38 6.35 16.89
N PHE A 105 6.61 5.26 16.93
CA PHE A 105 5.19 5.28 17.26
C PHE A 105 4.95 5.63 18.75
N PHE A 106 5.80 5.15 19.65
CA PHE A 106 5.68 5.43 21.08
C PHE A 106 6.19 6.81 21.51
N ALA A 107 7.07 7.42 20.72
CA ALA A 107 7.67 8.72 21.01
C ALA A 107 6.62 9.85 21.24
N PRO A 108 6.96 10.91 21.99
CA PRO A 108 6.13 12.12 22.05
C PRO A 108 5.99 12.73 20.65
N SER A 109 4.77 13.12 20.27
CA SER A 109 4.44 13.54 18.88
C SER A 109 4.92 12.52 17.82
N GLY A 110 4.91 11.24 18.18
CA GLY A 110 5.36 10.14 17.34
C GLY A 110 4.43 9.83 16.17
N LEU A 111 4.69 8.71 15.49
CA LEU A 111 3.87 8.25 14.36
C LEU A 111 2.42 8.08 14.80
N LYS A 112 1.48 8.65 14.04
CA LYS A 112 0.03 8.51 14.31
C LYS A 112 -0.52 7.13 13.96
N LYS A 113 0.20 6.40 13.10
CA LYS A 113 -0.14 5.07 12.63
C LYS A 113 1.09 4.18 12.60
N LEU A 114 0.89 2.92 12.96
CA LEU A 114 1.85 1.84 12.77
C LEU A 114 1.12 0.71 12.04
N LEU A 115 1.64 0.29 10.88
CA LEU A 115 0.96 -0.63 9.98
C LEU A 115 1.76 -1.94 9.85
N PHE A 116 1.03 -3.04 9.83
CA PHE A 116 1.54 -4.38 9.64
C PHE A 116 0.76 -5.08 8.53
N PHE A 117 1.45 -5.67 7.57
CA PHE A 117 0.83 -6.52 6.58
C PHE A 117 1.10 -7.97 6.90
N TYR A 118 0.05 -8.79 6.78
CA TYR A 118 0.12 -10.24 6.82
C TYR A 118 -0.46 -10.78 5.52
N GLN A 119 0.43 -11.15 4.60
CA GLN A 119 0.06 -11.57 3.25
C GLN A 119 1.12 -12.48 2.65
N ASP A 120 0.79 -13.11 1.53
CA ASP A 120 1.74 -13.93 0.79
C ASP A 120 2.82 -13.07 0.14
N ILE A 121 4.07 -13.44 0.36
CA ILE A 121 5.23 -12.81 -0.26
C ILE A 121 5.99 -13.85 -1.06
N LEU A 122 6.43 -13.48 -2.26
CA LEU A 122 7.32 -14.29 -3.08
C LEU A 122 8.70 -14.29 -2.44
N GLN A 123 9.04 -15.38 -1.73
CA GLN A 123 10.39 -15.55 -1.23
C GLN A 123 11.24 -16.25 -2.28
N GLN A 124 12.21 -15.52 -2.81
CA GLN A 124 13.33 -16.12 -3.54
C GLN A 124 14.11 -16.96 -2.54
N LYS A 125 14.13 -18.29 -2.71
CA LYS A 125 15.03 -19.14 -1.94
C LYS A 125 16.46 -18.68 -2.23
N SER A 126 17.09 -18.00 -1.28
CA SER A 126 18.54 -17.90 -1.28
C SER A 126 19.07 -19.31 -1.00
N ASN A 127 19.44 -20.02 -2.07
CA ASN A 127 19.83 -21.42 -2.05
C ASN A 127 20.97 -21.68 -1.04
N ALA A 128 20.60 -22.19 0.14
CA ALA A 128 21.51 -22.93 1.02
C ALA A 128 21.45 -24.45 0.74
N SER A 129 20.68 -24.90 -0.25
CA SER A 129 20.67 -26.27 -0.72
C SER A 129 21.19 -26.32 -2.16
N LEU A 130 22.43 -26.80 -2.29
CA LEU A 130 23.01 -27.26 -3.55
C LEU A 130 22.25 -28.51 -4.00
N ARG A 131 21.12 -28.35 -4.68
CA ARG A 131 20.61 -29.37 -5.61
C ARG A 131 20.10 -28.65 -6.86
N SER A 132 20.86 -28.85 -7.93
CA SER A 132 20.53 -28.43 -9.29
C SER A 132 19.25 -29.13 -9.72
N ASP A 133 18.15 -28.38 -9.77
CA ASP A 133 17.10 -28.62 -10.75
C ASP A 133 16.56 -27.25 -11.19
N GLY A 134 16.35 -27.07 -12.49
CA GLY A 134 16.14 -25.78 -13.16
C GLY A 134 14.79 -25.12 -12.90
N SER A 135 14.18 -25.34 -11.74
CA SER A 135 12.93 -24.67 -11.36
C SER A 135 13.20 -23.54 -10.38
N THR A 136 12.92 -22.31 -10.81
CA THR A 136 12.72 -21.15 -9.93
C THR A 136 11.44 -21.35 -9.11
N ASN A 137 11.44 -22.30 -8.18
CA ASN A 137 10.33 -22.54 -7.26
C ASN A 137 10.33 -21.44 -6.20
N SER A 138 9.87 -20.24 -6.56
CA SER A 138 9.45 -19.23 -5.58
C SER A 138 8.28 -19.80 -4.79
N LEU A 139 8.47 -20.02 -3.49
CA LEU A 139 7.36 -20.41 -2.62
C LEU A 139 6.65 -19.12 -2.16
N LEU A 140 5.34 -19.09 -2.33
CA LEU A 140 4.50 -18.10 -1.66
C LEU A 140 4.43 -18.48 -0.19
N GLN A 141 4.82 -17.57 0.69
CA GLN A 141 4.73 -17.76 2.13
C GLN A 141 4.06 -16.54 2.75
N LYS A 142 3.06 -16.80 3.61
CA LYS A 142 2.48 -15.76 4.47
C LYS A 142 3.55 -15.21 5.40
N LYS A 143 3.76 -13.90 5.34
CA LYS A 143 4.71 -13.19 6.20
C LYS A 143 4.03 -11.98 6.84
N LEU A 144 4.28 -11.81 8.14
CA LEU A 144 3.98 -10.60 8.89
C LEU A 144 5.18 -9.65 8.81
N PHE A 145 4.96 -8.39 8.45
CA PHE A 145 6.01 -7.37 8.36
C PHE A 145 5.48 -5.96 8.56
N ILE A 146 6.35 -5.04 8.97
CA ILE A 146 6.03 -3.63 9.20
C ILE A 146 6.08 -2.86 7.87
N THR A 147 5.11 -1.99 7.63
CA THR A 147 5.03 -1.19 6.38
C THR A 147 4.67 0.27 6.65
N MET A 148 5.05 1.14 5.69
CA MET A 148 4.59 2.53 5.61
C MET A 148 3.32 2.68 4.78
N GLY A 149 2.91 1.62 4.06
CA GLY A 149 1.71 1.55 3.22
C GLY A 149 1.82 2.26 1.87
N SER A 150 3.02 2.70 1.47
CA SER A 150 3.23 3.49 0.25
C SER A 150 3.96 2.75 -0.87
N THR A 151 4.66 1.66 -0.55
CA THR A 151 5.61 0.99 -1.47
C THR A 151 5.22 -0.46 -1.78
N GLU A 152 4.47 -1.10 -0.90
CA GLU A 152 4.11 -2.51 -1.00
C GLU A 152 2.68 -2.66 -1.50
N ASN A 153 2.47 -3.61 -2.43
CA ASN A 153 1.12 -4.03 -2.81
C ASN A 153 0.43 -4.66 -1.59
N PHE A 154 -0.85 -4.37 -1.41
CA PHE A 154 -1.64 -4.89 -0.31
C PHE A 154 -2.66 -5.91 -0.81
N THR A 155 -2.52 -7.17 -0.39
CA THR A 155 -3.37 -8.29 -0.86
C THR A 155 -3.89 -9.20 0.24
N GLY A 156 -3.43 -9.06 1.48
CA GLY A 156 -3.85 -9.90 2.60
C GLY A 156 -4.55 -9.08 3.68
N THR A 157 -4.07 -9.24 4.90
CA THR A 157 -4.61 -8.57 6.09
C THR A 157 -3.70 -7.43 6.51
N CYS A 158 -4.27 -6.25 6.72
CA CYS A 158 -3.60 -5.10 7.29
C CYS A 158 -4.04 -4.97 8.75
N ALA A 159 -3.11 -5.13 9.67
CA ALA A 159 -3.30 -4.82 11.07
C ALA A 159 -2.66 -3.47 11.37
N PHE A 160 -3.36 -2.60 12.07
CA PHE A 160 -2.90 -1.24 12.29
C PHE A 160 -3.16 -0.77 13.73
N PHE A 161 -2.23 0.05 14.21
CA PHE A 161 -2.36 0.76 15.47
C PHE A 161 -2.46 2.25 15.20
N LEU A 162 -3.47 2.90 15.77
CA LEU A 162 -3.69 4.34 15.67
C LEU A 162 -3.63 4.96 17.05
N ARG A 163 -3.00 6.13 17.13
CA ARG A 163 -3.06 6.99 18.30
C ARG A 163 -3.63 8.35 17.92
N THR A 164 -4.55 8.85 18.73
CA THR A 164 -5.24 10.12 18.50
C THR A 164 -4.55 11.29 19.20
N SER A 165 -3.75 11.02 20.24
CA SER A 165 -3.01 12.03 21.00
C SER A 165 -1.53 12.14 20.61
N ASP A 166 -0.88 13.24 21.02
CA ASP A 166 0.56 13.48 20.89
C ASP A 166 1.38 13.10 22.14
N LYS A 167 0.72 12.53 23.16
CA LYS A 167 1.38 12.10 24.40
C LYS A 167 2.33 10.93 24.16
N VAL A 168 3.44 10.87 24.88
CA VAL A 168 4.30 9.68 24.86
C VAL A 168 3.51 8.43 25.26
N ILE A 169 3.74 7.32 24.57
CA ILE A 169 3.13 6.03 24.89
C ILE A 169 4.02 5.31 25.89
N THR A 170 3.45 5.04 27.06
CA THR A 170 4.08 4.36 28.20
C THR A 170 3.40 3.02 28.44
N ALA A 171 4.05 2.12 29.18
CA ALA A 171 3.45 0.86 29.59
C ALA A 171 2.10 1.03 30.31
N SER A 172 1.91 2.14 31.04
CA SER A 172 0.68 2.42 31.79
C SER A 172 -0.47 2.97 30.95
N ASN A 173 -0.20 3.57 29.78
CA ASN A 173 -1.24 4.22 28.97
C ASN A 173 -1.49 3.54 27.61
N VAL A 174 -0.67 2.56 27.22
CA VAL A 174 -0.71 1.96 25.87
C VAL A 174 -2.11 1.44 25.51
N SER A 175 -2.82 0.82 26.44
CA SER A 175 -4.17 0.29 26.20
C SER A 175 -5.25 1.36 26.05
N GLN A 176 -5.02 2.58 26.54
CA GLN A 176 -5.96 3.70 26.44
C GLN A 176 -5.66 4.62 25.25
N GLU A 177 -4.37 4.83 24.96
CA GLU A 177 -3.92 5.77 23.94
C GLU A 177 -3.78 5.12 22.54
N VAL A 178 -3.70 3.78 22.49
CA VAL A 178 -3.51 3.03 21.24
C VAL A 178 -4.77 2.24 20.88
N ASN A 179 -5.33 2.55 19.72
CA ASN A 179 -6.43 1.83 19.10
C ASN A 179 -5.89 0.80 18.13
N PHE A 180 -6.37 -0.43 18.21
CA PHE A 180 -6.03 -1.51 17.29
C PHE A 180 -7.18 -1.74 16.31
N GLY A 181 -6.85 -1.96 15.04
CA GLY A 181 -7.82 -2.29 14.01
C GLY A 181 -7.24 -3.25 12.98
N ILE A 182 -8.15 -3.95 12.31
CA ILE A 182 -7.83 -4.90 11.25
C ILE A 182 -8.64 -4.54 10.03
N PHE A 183 -7.98 -4.63 8.89
CA PHE A 183 -8.56 -4.43 7.58
C PHE A 183 -8.16 -5.60 6.70
N ASP A 184 -9.11 -6.49 6.42
CA ASP A 184 -8.87 -7.71 5.65
C ASP A 184 -9.26 -7.54 4.19
N CYS A 185 -8.35 -7.90 3.29
CA CYS A 185 -8.55 -7.91 1.85
C CYS A 185 -8.25 -9.28 1.22
N THR A 186 -8.10 -10.33 2.04
CA THR A 186 -7.69 -11.67 1.54
C THR A 186 -8.65 -12.26 0.50
N ASN A 187 -9.96 -11.97 0.61
CA ASN A 187 -11.00 -12.53 -0.26
C ASN A 187 -11.43 -11.58 -1.40
N GLY A 188 -10.62 -10.57 -1.72
CA GLY A 188 -11.02 -9.53 -2.66
C GLY A 188 -9.92 -8.55 -3.00
N ASN A 189 -10.32 -7.42 -3.55
CA ASN A 189 -9.44 -6.26 -3.71
C ASN A 189 -9.65 -5.27 -2.57
N ILE A 190 -8.78 -4.26 -2.49
CA ILE A 190 -8.84 -3.21 -1.46
C ILE A 190 -10.17 -2.46 -1.43
N LEU A 191 -10.83 -2.28 -2.60
CA LEU A 191 -12.11 -1.59 -2.68
C LEU A 191 -13.22 -2.45 -2.04
N GLN A 192 -13.21 -3.76 -2.28
CA GLN A 192 -14.14 -4.69 -1.65
C GLN A 192 -13.94 -4.75 -0.14
N GLY A 193 -12.69 -4.81 0.34
CA GLY A 193 -12.39 -4.75 1.77
C GLY A 193 -12.88 -3.45 2.41
N LEU A 194 -12.72 -2.32 1.71
CA LEU A 194 -13.17 -1.00 2.18
C LEU A 194 -14.69 -0.88 2.19
N GLU A 195 -15.35 -1.38 1.15
CA GLU A 195 -16.81 -1.46 1.05
C GLU A 195 -17.38 -2.27 2.22
N PHE A 196 -16.82 -3.44 2.49
CA PHE A 196 -17.21 -4.29 3.60
C PHE A 196 -16.98 -3.61 4.95
N PHE A 197 -15.78 -3.07 5.18
CA PHE A 197 -15.44 -2.39 6.44
C PHE A 197 -16.37 -1.21 6.72
N LEU A 198 -16.67 -0.39 5.71
CA LEU A 198 -17.55 0.76 5.89
C LEU A 198 -19.01 0.34 6.09
N SER A 199 -19.52 -0.56 5.25
CA SER A 199 -20.94 -0.98 5.29
C SER A 199 -21.29 -1.84 6.51
N GLN A 200 -20.43 -2.79 6.88
CA GLN A 200 -20.72 -3.79 7.90
C GLN A 200 -20.25 -3.40 9.30
N ILE A 201 -19.22 -2.55 9.39
CA ILE A 201 -18.59 -2.22 10.68
C ILE A 201 -18.81 -0.74 11.01
N MET A 202 -18.28 0.17 10.20
CA MET A 202 -18.25 1.60 10.54
C MET A 202 -19.63 2.26 10.54
N ILE A 203 -20.43 2.08 9.48
CA ILE A 203 -21.76 2.73 9.39
C ILE A 203 -22.68 2.24 10.52
N PRO A 204 -22.80 0.93 10.81
CA PRO A 204 -23.58 0.46 11.96
C PRO A 204 -23.07 1.02 13.29
N ALA A 205 -21.75 1.06 13.50
CA ALA A 205 -21.16 1.64 14.71
C ALA A 205 -21.47 3.13 14.85
N LEU A 206 -21.38 3.90 13.77
CA LEU A 206 -21.74 5.32 13.74
C LEU A 206 -23.23 5.52 14.01
N LYS A 207 -24.12 4.70 13.43
CA LYS A 207 -25.57 4.78 13.68
C LYS A 207 -25.95 4.41 15.12
N ALA A 208 -25.19 3.50 15.76
CA ALA A 208 -25.39 3.12 17.16
C ALA A 208 -24.82 4.15 18.15
N GLN A 209 -23.97 5.07 17.69
CA GLN A 209 -23.31 6.07 18.52
C GLN A 209 -24.34 6.99 19.19
N GLN A 210 -24.30 7.04 20.52
CA GLN A 210 -25.15 7.91 21.33
C GLN A 210 -24.52 9.28 21.57
N ASN A 211 -23.18 9.33 21.62
CA ASN A 211 -22.45 10.55 21.93
C ASN A 211 -21.78 11.12 20.67
N TRP A 212 -22.32 12.24 20.18
CA TRP A 212 -21.77 13.01 19.07
C TRP A 212 -21.02 14.28 19.52
N GLY A 213 -20.54 14.27 20.77
CA GLY A 213 -19.77 15.37 21.36
C GLY A 213 -20.63 16.61 21.57
N ALA A 214 -20.33 17.69 20.85
CA ALA A 214 -21.04 18.96 20.97
C ALA A 214 -22.50 18.87 20.49
N VAL A 215 -22.83 17.91 19.62
CA VAL A 215 -24.17 17.74 19.05
C VAL A 215 -25.01 16.83 19.94
N LYS A 216 -25.74 17.43 20.89
CA LYS A 216 -26.53 16.69 21.89
C LYS A 216 -27.76 15.98 21.31
N GLU A 217 -28.25 16.43 20.16
CA GLU A 217 -29.41 15.86 19.49
C GLU A 217 -29.10 14.53 18.78
N GLY A 218 -27.81 14.18 18.64
CA GLY A 218 -27.36 12.92 18.03
C GLY A 218 -28.00 12.70 16.65
N LEU A 219 -28.53 11.49 16.42
CA LEU A 219 -29.19 11.14 15.16
C LEU A 219 -30.41 12.02 14.81
N LYS A 220 -30.99 12.79 15.75
CA LYS A 220 -32.09 13.71 15.40
C LYS A 220 -31.61 14.97 14.71
N ASN A 221 -30.31 15.26 14.78
CA ASN A 221 -29.72 16.42 14.14
C ASN A 221 -29.56 16.19 12.63
N SER A 222 -30.01 17.15 11.81
CA SER A 222 -29.95 17.05 10.36
C SER A 222 -28.52 16.92 9.82
N GLN A 223 -27.54 17.60 10.45
CA GLN A 223 -26.14 17.54 10.00
C GLN A 223 -25.54 16.14 10.19
N ILE A 224 -25.93 15.44 11.26
CA ILE A 224 -25.51 14.05 11.49
C ILE A 224 -26.15 13.12 10.47
N GLN A 225 -27.43 13.32 10.15
CA GLN A 225 -28.12 12.56 9.11
C GLN A 225 -27.50 12.78 7.72
N ASP A 226 -27.20 14.03 7.37
CA ASP A 226 -26.54 14.37 6.10
C ASP A 226 -25.14 13.76 6.00
N PHE A 227 -24.39 13.75 7.11
CA PHE A 227 -23.08 13.09 7.19
C PHE A 227 -23.20 11.59 6.97
N LEU A 228 -24.10 10.91 7.71
CA LEU A 228 -24.31 9.47 7.56
C LEU A 228 -24.79 9.10 6.15
N TYR A 229 -25.67 9.91 5.57
CA TYR A 229 -26.10 9.77 4.18
C TYR A 229 -24.92 9.93 3.21
N SER A 230 -24.04 10.89 3.44
CA SER A 230 -22.84 11.10 2.63
C SER A 230 -21.88 9.91 2.69
N VAL A 231 -21.71 9.30 3.87
CA VAL A 231 -20.89 8.09 4.06
C VAL A 231 -21.53 6.90 3.34
N ASP A 232 -22.85 6.72 3.46
CA ASP A 232 -23.59 5.65 2.77
C ASP A 232 -23.50 5.79 1.24
N LYS A 233 -23.70 7.01 0.72
CA LYS A 233 -23.52 7.33 -0.70
C LYS A 233 -22.10 7.09 -1.19
N PHE A 234 -21.09 7.39 -0.36
CA PHE A 234 -19.70 7.10 -0.67
C PHE A 234 -19.47 5.59 -0.84
N VAL A 235 -20.01 4.77 0.06
CA VAL A 235 -19.95 3.30 -0.06
C VAL A 235 -20.66 2.82 -1.32
N GLY A 236 -21.84 3.35 -1.64
CA GLY A 236 -22.54 3.03 -2.90
C GLY A 236 -21.73 3.36 -4.15
N THR A 237 -21.04 4.51 -4.14
CA THR A 237 -20.13 4.93 -5.22
C THR A 237 -18.92 4.01 -5.34
N LEU A 238 -18.34 3.59 -4.21
CA LEU A 238 -17.25 2.62 -4.15
C LEU A 238 -17.68 1.28 -4.77
N SER A 239 -18.87 0.80 -4.41
CA SER A 239 -19.44 -0.45 -4.92
C SER A 239 -19.61 -0.42 -6.44
N SER A 240 -20.17 0.68 -6.97
CA SER A 240 -20.30 0.88 -8.42
C SER A 240 -18.94 0.97 -9.12
N SER A 241 -17.96 1.63 -8.50
CA SER A 241 -16.60 1.73 -9.04
C SER A 241 -15.91 0.38 -9.11
N ARG A 242 -16.10 -0.45 -8.07
CA ARG A 242 -15.58 -1.82 -8.03
C ARG A 242 -16.16 -2.67 -9.17
N GLN A 243 -17.49 -2.65 -9.35
CA GLN A 243 -18.16 -3.37 -10.44
C GLN A 243 -17.62 -2.95 -11.81
N ASN A 244 -17.48 -1.64 -12.04
CA ASN A 244 -16.93 -1.11 -13.29
C ASN A 244 -15.48 -1.55 -13.58
N ILE A 245 -14.67 -1.75 -12.54
CA ILE A 245 -13.29 -2.23 -12.67
C ILE A 245 -13.26 -3.74 -12.93
N GLU A 246 -14.12 -4.52 -12.28
CA GLU A 246 -14.23 -5.96 -12.47
C GLU A 246 -14.76 -6.32 -13.87
N ASP A 247 -15.68 -5.51 -14.42
CA ASP A 247 -16.23 -5.68 -15.77
C ASP A 247 -15.27 -5.21 -16.89
N LYS A 248 -14.03 -4.80 -16.54
CA LYS A 248 -13.06 -4.31 -17.52
C LYS A 248 -12.50 -5.44 -18.37
N ILE A 249 -12.81 -5.40 -19.67
CA ILE A 249 -12.16 -6.23 -20.69
C ILE A 249 -10.69 -5.80 -20.80
N GLN A 250 -9.77 -6.71 -20.47
CA GLN A 250 -8.35 -6.52 -20.77
C GLN A 250 -8.11 -6.87 -22.24
N LEU A 251 -7.82 -5.85 -23.06
CA LEU A 251 -7.43 -6.07 -24.45
C LEU A 251 -6.02 -6.68 -24.48
N THR A 252 -5.90 -7.88 -25.04
CA THR A 252 -4.62 -8.56 -25.23
C THR A 252 -3.77 -7.75 -26.20
N LYS A 253 -2.49 -7.54 -25.87
CA LYS A 253 -1.53 -6.99 -26.83
C LYS A 253 -1.35 -8.01 -27.95
N VAL A 254 -1.86 -7.71 -29.14
CA VAL A 254 -1.67 -8.56 -30.32
C VAL A 254 -0.17 -8.55 -30.64
N ASP A 255 0.41 -9.74 -30.76
CA ASP A 255 1.79 -9.88 -31.23
C ASP A 255 1.80 -9.65 -32.74
N ILE A 256 2.02 -8.38 -33.12
CA ILE A 256 2.01 -7.93 -34.51
C ILE A 256 3.09 -8.66 -35.32
N ASP A 257 4.17 -9.09 -34.69
CA ASP A 257 5.30 -9.74 -35.37
C ASP A 257 4.87 -11.07 -36.01
N ILE A 258 3.91 -11.80 -35.41
CA ILE A 258 3.38 -13.05 -35.98
C ILE A 258 2.60 -12.79 -37.28
N TYR A 259 1.90 -11.66 -37.37
CA TYR A 259 1.08 -11.31 -38.54
C TYR A 259 1.89 -10.60 -39.62
N VAL A 260 2.89 -9.81 -39.24
CA VAL A 260 3.71 -9.01 -40.17
C VAL A 260 4.84 -9.82 -40.78
N ASN A 261 5.43 -10.78 -40.06
CA ASN A 261 6.52 -11.61 -40.60
C ASN A 261 6.08 -12.56 -41.74
N ASN A 262 4.77 -12.78 -41.88
CA ASN A 262 4.19 -13.61 -42.94
C ASN A 262 3.85 -12.81 -44.22
N LEU A 263 4.02 -11.49 -44.22
CA LEU A 263 3.75 -10.62 -45.36
C LEU A 263 5.07 -10.28 -46.07
N GLN A 264 5.53 -11.15 -46.97
CA GLN A 264 6.84 -11.01 -47.61
C GLN A 264 6.81 -10.30 -48.96
N ASN A 265 5.65 -10.27 -49.64
CA ASN A 265 5.53 -9.65 -50.96
C ASN A 265 4.33 -8.66 -51.03
N PRO A 266 4.34 -7.70 -51.98
CA PRO A 266 3.30 -6.66 -52.07
C PRO A 266 1.87 -7.20 -52.26
N SER A 267 1.71 -8.37 -52.86
CA SER A 267 0.41 -9.04 -53.08
C SER A 267 -0.21 -9.56 -51.79
N ASP A 268 0.60 -9.92 -50.79
CA ASP A 268 0.13 -10.44 -49.50
C ASP A 268 -0.65 -9.37 -48.72
N TYR A 269 -0.30 -8.08 -48.89
CA TYR A 269 -0.98 -6.95 -48.25
C TYR A 269 -2.39 -6.69 -48.80
N ILE A 270 -2.67 -7.10 -50.05
CA ILE A 270 -3.98 -6.91 -50.71
C ILE A 270 -4.99 -7.95 -50.21
N THR A 271 -4.51 -9.10 -49.74
CA THR A 271 -5.36 -10.23 -49.30
C THR A 271 -5.64 -10.22 -47.79
N ALA A 272 -4.86 -9.45 -47.01
CA ALA A 272 -4.96 -9.36 -45.55
C ALA A 272 -5.89 -8.23 -45.03
N GLY A 273 -6.59 -7.52 -45.94
CA GLY A 273 -7.51 -6.42 -45.63
C GLY A 273 -8.96 -6.85 -45.46
#